data_AF-A0AB39J7U3-F1
#
_entry.id   AF-A0AB39J7U3-F1
#
_cell.length_a   1.000
_cell.length_b   1.000
_cell.length_c   1.000
_cell.angle_alpha   90.00
_cell.angle_beta   90.00
_cell.angle_gamma   90.00
#
_symmetry.space_group_name_H-M   'P 1'
#
loop_
_entity.id
_entity.type
_entity.pdbx_description
1 polymer ?
#
loop_
_entity_poly.entity_id
_entity_poly.type
_entity_poly.pdbx_seq_one_letter_code
_entity_poly.pdbx_strand_id
1 'polypeptide(L)'
;MARLVNKSEGFTIVEVAVTLVVIGIFMVVILSMQAQVSTISVLSAQQTKASFLAYNNMRRYANDSPPSWFKCSSDPSSTRYKVMEKTEMIDGLPGMVRQEVYASAPYGCKDVSSGSGGKSSLGMPVKVESIVEYGLPSSGSGSGRKVTHATYAAF
;
A
#
# COMPACT_ATOMS: atom_id res chain seq x y z
N MET A 1 -76.32 -20.91 -24.10
CA MET A 1 -74.96 -20.55 -24.53
C MET A 1 -74.24 -19.93 -23.34
N ALA A 2 -73.34 -20.69 -22.71
CA ALA A 2 -72.59 -20.23 -21.55
C ALA A 2 -71.56 -19.19 -21.98
N ARG A 3 -71.67 -17.97 -21.48
CA ARG A 3 -70.59 -16.98 -21.60
C ARG A 3 -69.45 -17.42 -20.67
N LEU A 4 -68.44 -18.06 -21.25
CA LEU A 4 -67.09 -18.09 -20.68
C LEU A 4 -66.58 -16.64 -20.67
N VAL A 5 -66.88 -15.91 -19.60
CA VAL A 5 -66.12 -14.74 -19.24
C VAL A 5 -64.73 -15.27 -18.91
N ASN A 6 -63.83 -15.22 -19.89
CA ASN A 6 -62.40 -15.36 -19.65
C ASN A 6 -62.04 -14.29 -18.62
N LYS A 7 -61.94 -14.72 -17.36
CA LYS A 7 -61.46 -13.91 -16.27
C LYS A 7 -59.96 -13.81 -16.50
N SER A 8 -59.56 -12.84 -17.31
CA SER A 8 -58.18 -12.42 -17.40
C SER A 8 -57.77 -12.09 -15.97
N GLU A 9 -56.93 -12.93 -15.36
CA GLU A 9 -56.33 -12.64 -14.06
C GLU A 9 -55.38 -11.45 -14.28
N GLY A 10 -55.96 -10.24 -14.21
CA GLY A 10 -55.24 -8.99 -14.27
C GLY A 10 -54.37 -8.84 -13.02
N PHE A 11 -53.24 -8.19 -13.19
CA PHE A 11 -52.31 -7.89 -12.11
C PHE A 11 -53.02 -7.10 -11.01
N THR A 12 -52.97 -7.58 -9.76
CA THR A 12 -53.63 -6.88 -8.65
C THR A 12 -52.82 -5.64 -8.26
N ILE A 13 -53.49 -4.56 -7.82
CA ILE A 13 -52.83 -3.32 -7.36
C ILE A 13 -51.78 -3.60 -6.27
N VAL A 14 -52.04 -4.59 -5.41
CA VAL A 14 -51.12 -5.03 -4.36
C VAL A 14 -49.83 -5.60 -4.97
N GLU A 15 -49.95 -6.42 -6.00
CA GLU A 15 -48.80 -6.99 -6.72
C GLU A 15 -47.97 -5.89 -7.40
N VAL A 16 -48.61 -4.85 -7.96
CA VAL A 16 -47.90 -3.66 -8.50
C VAL A 16 -47.15 -2.94 -7.40
N ALA A 17 -47.78 -2.72 -6.25
CA ALA A 17 -47.16 -2.02 -5.14
C ALA A 17 -45.95 -2.79 -4.60
N VAL A 18 -46.07 -4.11 -4.41
CA VAL A 18 -44.97 -4.95 -3.93
C VAL A 18 -43.82 -5.00 -4.94
N THR A 19 -44.11 -5.15 -6.23
CA THR A 19 -43.07 -5.17 -7.27
C THR A 19 -42.33 -3.83 -7.35
N LEU A 20 -43.01 -2.70 -7.23
CA LEU A 20 -42.37 -1.38 -7.19
C LEU A 20 -41.46 -1.20 -5.96
N VAL A 21 -41.88 -1.69 -4.79
CA VAL A 21 -41.06 -1.65 -3.57
C VAL A 21 -39.80 -2.50 -3.75
N VAL A 22 -39.96 -3.72 -4.27
CA VAL A 22 -38.83 -4.64 -4.51
C VAL A 22 -37.84 -4.03 -5.52
N ILE A 23 -38.32 -3.50 -6.64
CA ILE A 23 -37.48 -2.82 -7.64
C ILE A 23 -36.77 -1.61 -7.02
N GLY A 24 -37.46 -0.83 -6.18
CA GLY A 24 -36.87 0.31 -5.48
C GLY A 24 -35.70 -0.08 -4.58
N ILE A 25 -35.85 -1.16 -3.80
CA ILE A 25 -34.78 -1.68 -2.95
C ILE A 25 -33.59 -2.14 -3.80
N PHE A 26 -33.85 -2.92 -4.86
CA PHE A 26 -32.79 -3.39 -5.77
C PHE A 26 -32.05 -2.24 -6.44
N MET A 27 -32.75 -1.20 -6.90
CA MET A 27 -32.15 0.01 -7.46
C MET A 27 -31.18 0.67 -6.48
N VAL A 28 -31.60 0.90 -5.23
CA VAL A 28 -30.74 1.54 -4.22
C VAL A 28 -29.49 0.71 -3.95
N VAL A 29 -29.65 -0.61 -3.80
CA VAL A 29 -28.52 -1.53 -3.55
C VAL A 29 -27.53 -1.52 -4.73
N ILE A 30 -28.01 -1.65 -5.96
CA ILE A 30 -27.16 -1.65 -7.16
C ILE A 30 -26.41 -0.32 -7.30
N LEU A 31 -27.09 0.81 -7.09
CA LEU A 31 -26.45 2.13 -7.14
C LEU A 31 -25.37 2.28 -6.05
N SER A 32 -25.64 1.80 -4.83
CA SER A 32 -24.66 1.83 -3.75
C SER A 32 -23.42 0.97 -4.06
N MET A 33 -23.62 -0.18 -4.71
CA MET A 33 -22.53 -1.06 -5.11
C MET A 33 -21.67 -0.43 -6.22
N GLN A 34 -22.28 0.21 -7.22
CA GLN A 34 -21.58 0.92 -8.30
C GLN A 34 -20.66 2.05 -7.77
N ALA A 35 -21.16 2.82 -6.80
CA ALA A 35 -20.38 3.88 -6.17
C ALA A 35 -19.17 3.33 -5.41
N GLN A 36 -19.35 2.22 -4.67
CA GLN A 36 -18.27 1.58 -3.94
C GLN A 36 -17.20 0.99 -4.87
N VAL A 37 -17.59 0.30 -5.94
CA VAL A 37 -16.65 -0.32 -6.90
C VAL A 37 -15.74 0.71 -7.55
N SER A 38 -16.28 1.88 -7.91
CA SER A 38 -15.51 2.96 -8.54
C SER A 38 -14.41 3.47 -7.60
N THR A 39 -14.73 3.70 -6.33
CA THR A 39 -13.73 4.15 -5.34
C THR A 39 -12.67 3.10 -5.05
N ILE A 40 -13.05 1.82 -4.96
CA ILE A 40 -12.11 0.71 -4.72
C ILE A 40 -11.10 0.59 -5.87
N SER A 41 -11.55 0.75 -7.12
CA SER A 41 -10.68 0.60 -8.29
C SER A 41 -9.53 1.64 -8.31
N VAL A 42 -9.85 2.91 -8.07
CA VAL A 42 -8.86 4.00 -7.98
C VAL A 42 -7.92 3.77 -6.79
N LEU A 43 -8.48 3.37 -5.66
CA LEU A 43 -7.73 3.13 -4.43
C LEU A 43 -6.72 1.98 -4.58
N SER A 44 -7.11 0.93 -5.31
CA SER A 44 -6.26 -0.22 -5.64
C SER A 44 -5.14 0.16 -6.61
N ALA A 45 -5.45 0.95 -7.64
CA ALA A 45 -4.44 1.44 -8.58
C ALA A 45 -3.38 2.30 -7.88
N GLN A 46 -3.81 3.23 -7.01
CA GLN A 46 -2.92 4.05 -6.20
C GLN A 46 -2.05 3.19 -5.27
N GLN A 47 -2.65 2.24 -4.56
CA GLN A 47 -1.91 1.34 -3.67
C GLN A 47 -0.88 0.51 -4.44
N THR A 48 -1.22 0.03 -5.63
CA THR A 48 -0.32 -0.74 -6.49
C THR A 48 0.87 0.11 -6.94
N LYS A 49 0.63 1.35 -7.37
CA LYS A 49 1.69 2.31 -7.74
C LYS A 49 2.61 2.63 -6.56
N ALA A 50 2.06 2.92 -5.38
CA ALA A 50 2.85 3.15 -4.17
C ALA A 50 3.65 1.90 -3.76
N SER A 51 3.06 0.71 -3.93
CA SER A 51 3.73 -0.58 -3.69
C SER A 51 4.91 -0.81 -4.64
N PHE A 52 4.75 -0.52 -5.93
CA PHE A 52 5.85 -0.59 -6.89
C PHE A 52 6.97 0.40 -6.56
N LEU A 53 6.63 1.61 -6.12
CA LEU A 53 7.62 2.61 -5.73
C LEU A 53 8.43 2.15 -4.51
N ALA A 54 7.75 1.66 -3.47
CA ALA A 54 8.38 1.10 -2.29
C ALA A 54 9.24 -0.12 -2.62
N TYR A 55 8.75 -1.03 -3.46
CA TYR A 55 9.50 -2.21 -3.90
C TYR A 55 10.76 -1.83 -4.68
N ASN A 56 10.66 -0.87 -5.61
CA ASN A 56 11.81 -0.42 -6.41
C ASN A 56 12.89 0.24 -5.54
N ASN A 57 12.46 1.11 -4.61
CA ASN A 57 13.37 1.71 -3.63
C ASN A 57 14.05 0.64 -2.78
N MET A 58 13.30 -0.32 -2.24
CA MET A 58 13.86 -1.46 -1.50
C MET A 58 14.88 -2.24 -2.34
N ARG A 59 14.53 -2.56 -3.59
CA ARG A 59 15.37 -3.37 -4.49
C ARG A 59 16.69 -2.67 -4.82
N ARG A 60 16.68 -1.35 -5.00
CA ARG A 60 17.87 -0.54 -5.24
C ARG A 60 18.88 -0.68 -4.09
N TYR A 61 18.42 -0.54 -2.86
CA TYR A 61 19.30 -0.66 -1.69
C TYR A 61 19.60 -2.12 -1.30
N ALA A 62 18.82 -3.10 -1.75
CA ALA A 62 19.06 -4.51 -1.42
C ALA A 62 20.04 -5.24 -2.37
N ASN A 63 20.12 -4.84 -3.64
CA ASN A 63 20.87 -5.58 -4.66
C ASN A 63 22.15 -4.89 -5.16
N ASP A 64 22.32 -3.59 -4.90
CA ASP A 64 23.60 -2.93 -5.18
C ASP A 64 24.66 -3.44 -4.19
N SER A 65 25.86 -3.75 -4.69
CA SER A 65 27.07 -4.27 -4.01
C SER A 65 27.34 -3.72 -2.59
N PRO A 66 28.25 -4.33 -1.78
CA PRO A 66 28.40 -4.08 -0.34
C PRO A 66 28.20 -2.61 0.05
N PRO A 67 27.23 -2.32 0.94
CA PRO A 67 26.64 -1.01 1.02
C PRO A 67 27.61 -0.01 1.66
N SER A 68 28.20 0.87 0.85
CA SER A 68 28.93 2.05 1.37
C SER A 68 28.00 3.00 2.15
N TRP A 69 26.70 2.90 1.88
CA TRP A 69 25.63 3.69 2.49
C TRP A 69 25.16 3.13 3.86
N PHE A 70 25.51 1.89 4.21
CA PHE A 70 25.15 1.31 5.52
C PHE A 70 26.39 1.19 6.40
N LYS A 71 26.47 2.02 7.43
CA LYS A 71 27.51 1.91 8.46
C LYS A 71 26.94 1.15 9.64
N CYS A 72 27.44 -0.06 9.83
CA CYS A 72 27.08 -0.88 10.97
C CYS A 72 27.63 -0.22 12.25
N SER A 73 26.75 0.38 13.05
CA SER A 73 27.10 0.94 14.35
C SER A 73 26.81 -0.07 15.44
N SER A 74 27.74 -0.25 16.37
CA SER A 74 27.59 -1.12 17.55
C SER A 74 26.70 -0.47 18.63
N ASP A 75 26.15 0.72 18.35
CA ASP A 75 25.34 1.50 19.27
C ASP A 75 23.89 0.96 19.32
N PRO A 76 23.41 0.43 20.47
CA PRO A 76 22.09 -0.19 20.58
C PRO A 76 20.94 0.81 20.46
N SER A 77 21.23 2.12 20.50
CA SER A 77 20.24 3.20 20.49
C SER A 77 19.63 3.50 19.11
N SER A 78 20.26 3.06 18.01
CA SER A 78 19.77 3.28 16.65
C SER A 78 19.87 2.01 15.81
N THR A 79 18.92 1.09 16.04
CA THR A 79 18.81 -0.14 15.24
C THR A 79 18.36 0.12 13.80
N ARG A 80 17.85 1.31 13.47
CA ARG A 80 17.39 1.71 12.14
C ARG A 80 18.09 2.97 11.65
N TYR A 81 18.87 2.82 10.59
CA TYR A 81 19.52 3.91 9.87
C TYR A 81 18.65 4.37 8.70
N LYS A 82 18.34 5.67 8.62
CA LYS A 82 17.63 6.27 7.49
C LYS A 82 18.61 6.48 6.34
N VAL A 83 18.44 5.70 5.28
CA VAL A 83 19.29 5.69 4.08
C VAL A 83 18.84 6.75 3.08
N MET A 84 17.52 6.94 2.98
CA MET A 84 16.91 7.86 2.03
C MET A 84 15.66 8.45 2.65
N GLU A 85 15.48 9.75 2.40
CA GLU A 85 14.22 10.45 2.61
C GLU A 85 14.00 11.37 1.41
N LYS A 86 12.86 11.20 0.75
CA LYS A 86 12.46 12.00 -0.39
C LYS A 86 10.98 12.30 -0.29
N THR A 87 10.61 13.56 -0.43
CA THR A 87 9.22 13.98 -0.47
C THR A 87 8.96 14.68 -1.78
N GLU A 88 8.09 14.12 -2.61
CA GLU A 88 7.77 14.67 -3.93
C GLU A 88 6.33 14.34 -4.34
N MET A 89 5.82 15.06 -5.32
CA MET A 89 4.54 14.74 -5.95
C MET A 89 4.79 13.69 -7.04
N ILE A 90 4.06 12.58 -7.00
CA ILE A 90 4.17 11.49 -7.97
C ILE A 90 2.88 11.42 -8.77
N ASP A 91 2.99 11.39 -10.09
CA ASP A 91 1.84 11.25 -10.96
C ASP A 91 1.08 9.94 -10.70
N GLY A 92 -0.25 10.02 -10.65
CA GLY A 92 -1.14 8.92 -10.30
C GLY A 92 -1.25 8.61 -8.80
N LEU A 93 -0.57 9.34 -7.91
CA LEU A 93 -0.76 9.28 -6.46
C LEU A 93 -1.39 10.60 -5.94
N PRO A 94 -2.32 10.53 -4.97
CA PRO A 94 -2.92 11.73 -4.42
C PRO A 94 -1.92 12.46 -3.51
N GLY A 95 -1.88 13.79 -3.60
CA GLY A 95 -1.09 14.64 -2.70
C GLY A 95 0.43 14.46 -2.81
N MET A 96 1.14 14.86 -1.75
CA MET A 96 2.58 14.62 -1.64
C MET A 96 2.86 13.16 -1.27
N VAL A 97 3.99 12.64 -1.72
CA VAL A 97 4.46 11.29 -1.44
C VAL A 97 5.80 11.35 -0.71
N ARG A 98 5.83 10.86 0.53
CA ARG A 98 7.04 10.71 1.33
C ARG A 98 7.56 9.29 1.20
N GLN A 99 8.78 9.18 0.71
CA GLN A 99 9.51 7.95 0.47
C GLN A 99 10.69 7.89 1.44
N GLU A 100 10.70 6.89 2.30
CA GLU A 100 11.79 6.66 3.23
C GLU A 100 12.35 5.25 3.02
N VAL A 101 13.67 5.11 3.13
CA VAL A 101 14.32 3.80 3.17
C VAL A 101 15.14 3.74 4.44
N TYR A 102 14.92 2.68 5.21
CA TYR A 102 15.66 2.36 6.42
C TYR A 102 16.45 1.09 6.21
N ALA A 103 17.61 1.03 6.86
CA ALA A 103 18.40 -0.18 6.95
C ALA A 103 18.74 -0.48 8.41
N SER A 104 18.74 -1.76 8.74
CA SER A 104 18.93 -2.23 10.10
C SER A 104 19.70 -3.54 10.08
N ALA A 105 20.56 -3.75 11.08
CA ALA A 105 21.23 -5.03 11.31
C ALA A 105 20.52 -5.73 12.48
N PRO A 106 19.43 -6.49 12.25
CA PRO A 106 18.65 -7.10 13.33
C PRO A 106 19.45 -8.13 14.14
N TYR A 107 20.50 -8.70 13.54
CA TYR A 107 21.41 -9.65 14.19
C TYR A 107 22.64 -8.98 14.80
N GLY A 108 22.66 -7.65 14.83
CA GLY A 108 23.78 -6.85 15.31
C GLY A 108 24.91 -6.74 14.29
N CYS A 109 25.79 -5.78 14.57
CA CYS A 109 27.03 -5.57 13.85
C CYS A 109 28.12 -6.37 14.56
N LYS A 110 28.66 -7.41 13.94
CA LYS A 110 29.81 -8.11 14.53
C LYS A 110 31.03 -7.20 14.43
N ASP A 111 31.58 -6.79 15.58
CA ASP A 111 32.83 -6.04 15.60
C ASP A 111 33.97 -6.93 15.12
N VAL A 112 34.55 -6.61 13.95
CA VAL A 112 35.86 -7.14 13.55
C VAL A 112 36.92 -6.35 14.31
N SER A 113 36.96 -6.50 15.63
CA SER A 113 38.05 -6.01 16.47
C SER A 113 39.24 -6.95 16.35
N SER A 114 39.86 -7.05 15.15
CA SER A 114 41.17 -7.66 14.92
C SER A 114 41.65 -7.37 13.49
N GLY A 115 42.38 -6.26 13.31
CA GLY A 115 43.25 -6.06 12.15
C GLY A 115 42.63 -5.35 10.94
N SER A 116 43.01 -4.09 10.75
CA SER A 116 43.10 -3.36 9.47
C SER A 116 41.89 -3.36 8.52
N GLY A 117 41.18 -2.22 8.47
CA GLY A 117 40.47 -1.76 7.27
C GLY A 117 39.02 -2.23 7.13
N GLY A 118 38.08 -1.35 7.49
CA GLY A 118 36.67 -1.44 7.09
C GLY A 118 35.84 -2.43 7.93
N LYS A 119 34.91 -1.90 8.73
CA LYS A 119 33.88 -2.69 9.41
C LYS A 119 32.90 -3.29 8.39
N SER A 120 33.34 -4.28 7.64
CA SER A 120 32.45 -5.07 6.81
C SER A 120 31.77 -6.12 7.67
N SER A 121 30.47 -5.94 7.86
CA SER A 121 29.53 -6.97 8.28
C SER A 121 29.39 -8.05 7.18
N LEU A 122 30.52 -8.57 6.67
CA LEU A 122 30.56 -9.56 5.61
C LEU A 122 29.89 -10.85 6.14
N GLY A 123 28.78 -11.23 5.53
CA GLY A 123 28.04 -12.47 5.82
C GLY A 123 26.83 -12.36 6.74
N MET A 124 26.54 -11.19 7.34
CA MET A 124 25.31 -11.01 8.15
C MET A 124 24.27 -10.21 7.36
N PRO A 125 23.00 -10.67 7.30
CA PRO A 125 22.00 -10.01 6.47
C PRO A 125 21.55 -8.68 7.09
N VAL A 126 21.55 -7.63 6.27
CA VAL A 126 21.02 -6.30 6.57
C VAL A 126 19.55 -6.26 6.14
N LYS A 127 18.66 -5.90 7.06
CA LYS A 127 17.24 -5.67 6.75
C LYS A 127 17.06 -4.27 6.17
N VAL A 128 16.60 -4.20 4.93
CA VAL A 128 16.26 -2.96 4.23
C VAL A 128 14.74 -2.83 4.16
N GLU A 129 14.20 -1.72 4.66
CA GLU A 129 12.78 -1.41 4.69
C GLU A 129 12.51 -0.14 3.90
N SER A 130 11.72 -0.21 2.83
CA SER A 130 11.21 0.96 2.14
C SER A 130 9.78 1.24 2.58
N ILE A 131 9.53 2.48 3.00
CA ILE A 131 8.24 3.00 3.41
C ILE A 131 7.86 4.10 2.42
N VAL A 132 6.68 3.96 1.80
CA VAL A 132 6.10 4.99 0.94
C VAL A 132 4.76 5.39 1.53
N GLU A 133 4.63 6.68 1.83
CA GLU A 133 3.43 7.29 2.35
C GLU A 133 2.88 8.31 1.34
N TYR A 134 1.61 8.17 0.95
CA TYR A 134 0.97 9.00 -0.07
C TYR A 134 -0.37 9.55 0.43
N GLY A 135 -0.91 10.57 -0.23
CA GLY A 135 -2.09 11.29 0.26
C GLY A 135 -1.75 12.32 1.33
N LEU A 136 -0.48 12.75 1.41
CA LEU A 136 -0.05 13.76 2.36
C LEU A 136 -0.53 15.16 1.92
N PRO A 137 -0.78 16.07 2.87
CA PRO A 137 -1.03 17.48 2.58
C PRO A 137 0.17 18.11 1.86
N SER A 138 -0.04 19.26 1.23
CA SER A 138 0.98 19.97 0.43
C SER A 138 2.26 20.33 1.20
N SER A 139 2.20 20.35 2.54
CA SER A 139 3.36 20.48 3.43
C SER A 139 4.30 19.27 3.43
N GLY A 140 3.88 18.12 2.88
CA GLY A 140 4.65 16.88 2.91
C GLY A 140 4.77 16.23 4.29
N SER A 141 4.12 16.82 5.31
CA SER A 141 4.14 16.37 6.70
C SER A 141 2.70 16.23 7.20
N GLY A 142 2.34 15.01 7.60
CA GLY A 142 0.99 14.63 7.98
C GLY A 142 0.85 13.12 8.05
N SER A 143 -0.39 12.64 8.05
CA SER A 143 -0.72 11.21 8.01
C SER A 143 -1.33 10.87 6.67
N GLY A 144 -0.83 9.81 6.04
CA GLY A 144 -1.29 9.34 4.75
C GLY A 144 -1.40 7.81 4.64
N ARG A 145 -1.72 7.40 3.41
CA ARG A 145 -1.66 6.05 2.84
C ARG A 145 -0.28 5.43 2.99
N LYS A 146 0.01 4.54 3.95
CA LYS A 146 1.35 3.92 4.07
C LYS A 146 1.44 2.54 3.44
N VAL A 147 2.50 2.30 2.66
CA VAL A 147 2.90 1.00 2.13
C VAL A 147 4.34 0.73 2.55
N THR A 148 4.65 -0.51 2.93
CA THR A 148 5.98 -0.88 3.40
C THR A 148 6.42 -2.18 2.75
N HIS A 149 7.64 -2.19 2.21
CA HIS A 149 8.32 -3.38 1.69
C HIS A 149 9.62 -3.57 2.45
N ALA A 150 9.92 -4.82 2.79
CA ALA A 150 11.11 -5.16 3.53
C ALA A 150 11.79 -6.37 2.91
N THR A 151 13.12 -6.38 2.92
CA THR A 151 13.91 -7.54 2.51
C THR A 151 15.19 -7.62 3.32
N TYR A 152 15.86 -8.76 3.21
CA TYR A 152 17.18 -8.99 3.77
C TYR A 152 18.18 -9.04 2.63
N ALA A 153 19.17 -8.17 2.68
CA ALA A 153 20.30 -8.16 1.77
C ALA A 153 21.49 -8.80 2.48
N ALA A 154 22.10 -9.80 1.86
CA ALA A 154 23.35 -10.41 2.33
C ALA A 154 24.51 -9.82 1.52
N PHE A 155 25.52 -9.30 2.21
CA PHE A 155 26.71 -8.68 1.63
C PHE A 155 27.97 -9.37 2.12
#